data_AF-A0A6N0BSM0-F1
#
_entry.id   AF-A0A6N0BSM0-F1
#
_cell.length_a   1.000
_cell.length_b   1.000
_cell.length_c   1.000
_cell.angle_alpha   90.00
_cell.angle_beta   90.00
_cell.angle_gamma   90.00
#
_symmetry.space_group_name_H-M   'P 1'
#
loop_
_entity.id
_entity.type
_entity.pdbx_description
1 polymer ?
#
loop_
_entity_poly.entity_id
_entity_poly.type
_entity_poly.pdbx_seq_one_letter_code
_entity_poly.pdbx_strand_id
1 'polypeptide(L)'
;MLQTLRPISTTDLSLLSRFAESRPVEELLPSKLSEPILLSLALDLRRVELMVKQDAEASSSLSVAVYLVVKYLMLLASPKGDRKISIPEESLIQAVQILSITVEREIVTRIIGVSDQNGDEYLLSALRTIKV
;
A
#
# COMPACT_ATOMS: atom_id res chain seq x y z
N MET A 1 3.44 -17.80 18.30
CA MET A 1 2.83 -18.54 17.17
C MET A 1 2.35 -17.51 16.16
N LEU A 2 2.78 -17.56 14.88
CA LEU A 2 2.37 -16.58 13.86
C LEU A 2 0.91 -16.73 13.42
N GLN A 3 0.27 -17.87 13.73
CA GLN A 3 -1.11 -18.16 13.34
C GLN A 3 -2.12 -17.19 13.94
N THR A 4 -1.82 -16.59 15.11
CA THR A 4 -2.68 -15.58 15.75
C THR A 4 -2.70 -14.25 15.01
N LEU A 5 -1.73 -14.01 14.12
CA LEU A 5 -1.62 -12.79 13.30
C LEU A 5 -2.32 -12.95 11.94
N ARG A 6 -3.02 -14.07 11.69
CA ARG A 6 -3.69 -14.28 10.42
C ARG A 6 -4.88 -13.32 10.29
N PRO A 7 -4.91 -12.42 9.30
CA PRO A 7 -6.05 -11.55 9.07
C PRO A 7 -7.27 -12.36 8.65
N ILE A 8 -8.43 -12.02 9.21
CA ILE A 8 -9.73 -12.68 8.92
C ILE A 8 -10.62 -11.84 8.00
N SER A 9 -10.25 -10.59 7.75
CA SER A 9 -11.02 -9.64 6.93
C SER A 9 -10.12 -8.87 5.97
N THR A 10 -10.71 -8.46 4.84
CA THR A 10 -10.11 -7.50 3.90
C THR A 10 -10.09 -6.11 4.50
N THR A 11 -9.32 -5.22 3.91
CA THR A 11 -9.26 -3.82 4.33
C THR A 11 -10.53 -3.09 3.93
N ASP A 12 -11.12 -2.36 4.88
CA ASP A 12 -12.28 -1.51 4.58
C ASP A 12 -11.81 -0.21 3.92
N LEU A 13 -12.05 -0.11 2.61
CA LEU A 13 -11.73 1.08 1.82
C LEU A 13 -12.46 2.33 2.34
N SER A 14 -13.68 2.19 2.85
CA SER A 14 -14.47 3.32 3.37
C SER A 14 -13.87 3.88 4.66
N LEU A 15 -13.26 3.02 5.48
CA LEU A 15 -12.51 3.49 6.64
C LEU A 15 -11.24 4.20 6.20
N LEU A 16 -10.44 3.59 5.31
CA LEU A 16 -9.21 4.21 4.80
C LEU A 16 -9.47 5.55 4.09
N SER A 17 -10.56 5.68 3.33
CA SER A 17 -10.89 6.93 2.66
C SER A 17 -11.20 8.04 3.65
N ARG A 18 -12.02 7.78 4.67
CA ARG A 18 -12.31 8.74 5.74
C ARG A 18 -11.07 9.13 6.55
N PHE A 19 -10.18 8.17 6.81
CA PHE A 19 -8.90 8.46 7.45
C PHE A 19 -8.04 9.40 6.60
N ALA A 20 -7.95 9.15 5.30
CA ALA A 20 -7.17 9.97 4.37
C ALA A 20 -7.77 11.37 4.11
N GLU A 21 -9.09 11.55 4.27
CA GLU A 21 -9.74 12.86 4.15
C GLU A 21 -9.49 13.73 5.39
N SER A 22 -9.32 13.12 6.55
CA SER A 22 -9.17 13.81 7.83
C SER A 22 -7.72 13.96 8.29
N ARG A 23 -6.76 13.34 7.59
CA ARG A 23 -5.34 13.28 7.98
C ARG A 23 -4.42 13.45 6.78
N PRO A 24 -3.18 13.94 7.00
CA PRO A 24 -2.18 13.97 5.95
C PRO A 24 -1.87 12.56 5.43
N VAL A 25 -1.48 12.44 4.15
CA VAL A 25 -1.23 11.15 3.49
C VAL A 25 -0.11 10.36 4.17
N GLU A 26 0.82 11.06 4.81
CA GLU A 26 1.90 10.52 5.62
C GLU A 26 1.40 9.63 6.76
N GLU A 27 0.19 9.86 7.28
CA GLU A 27 -0.45 9.00 8.30
C GLU A 27 -1.00 7.69 7.72
N LEU A 28 -0.97 7.52 6.40
CA LEU A 28 -1.32 6.27 5.73
C LEU A 28 -0.09 5.38 5.48
N LEU A 29 1.13 5.89 5.73
CA LEU A 29 2.36 5.14 5.51
C LEU A 29 2.39 3.86 6.36
N PRO A 30 3.00 2.75 5.86
CA PRO A 30 2.99 1.46 6.56
C PRO A 30 3.40 1.54 8.03
N SER A 31 4.43 2.33 8.37
CA SER A 31 4.88 2.48 9.77
C SER A 31 3.82 3.10 10.70
N LYS A 32 2.87 3.86 10.14
CA LYS A 32 1.80 4.56 10.88
C LYS A 32 0.51 3.77 10.97
N LEU A 33 0.33 2.76 10.12
CA LEU A 33 -0.88 1.94 10.13
C LEU A 33 -0.95 1.08 11.39
N SER A 34 -2.15 0.98 11.97
CA SER A 34 -2.41 0.01 13.04
C SER A 34 -2.21 -1.42 12.54
N GLU A 35 -1.79 -2.32 13.43
CA GLU A 35 -1.53 -3.73 13.07
C GLU A 35 -2.71 -4.42 12.36
N PRO A 36 -3.99 -4.28 12.78
CA PRO A 36 -5.10 -4.89 12.05
C PRO A 36 -5.22 -4.41 10.60
N ILE A 37 -5.04 -3.10 10.37
CA ILE A 37 -5.09 -2.52 9.02
C ILE A 37 -3.92 -3.03 8.18
N LEU A 38 -2.72 -3.08 8.75
CA LEU A 38 -1.52 -3.54 8.05
C LEU A 38 -1.64 -5.02 7.62
N LEU A 39 -2.16 -5.88 8.50
CA LEU A 39 -2.37 -7.29 8.20
C LEU A 39 -3.48 -7.50 7.14
N SER A 40 -4.61 -6.78 7.25
CA SER A 40 -5.66 -6.81 6.23
C SER A 40 -5.16 -6.30 4.87
N LEU A 41 -4.32 -5.26 4.87
CA LEU A 41 -3.72 -4.72 3.65
C LEU A 41 -2.76 -5.74 3.02
N ALA A 42 -1.94 -6.43 3.81
CA ALA A 42 -1.08 -7.50 3.31
C ALA A 42 -1.87 -8.64 2.67
N LEU A 43 -3.01 -9.02 3.25
CA LEU A 43 -3.91 -10.02 2.66
C LEU A 43 -4.42 -9.57 1.29
N ASP A 44 -4.87 -8.32 1.18
CA ASP A 44 -5.37 -7.77 -0.07
C ASP A 44 -4.27 -7.70 -1.14
N LEU A 45 -3.08 -7.20 -0.78
CA LEU A 45 -1.93 -7.11 -1.68
C LEU A 45 -1.46 -8.49 -2.14
N ARG A 46 -1.46 -9.49 -1.24
CA ARG A 46 -1.11 -10.86 -1.60
C ARG A 46 -2.12 -11.47 -2.58
N ARG A 47 -3.42 -11.18 -2.41
CA ARG A 47 -4.44 -11.59 -3.37
C ARG A 47 -4.17 -10.97 -4.72
N VAL A 48 -3.96 -9.66 -4.78
CA VAL A 48 -3.62 -8.93 -6.02
C VAL A 48 -2.41 -9.54 -6.72
N GLU A 49 -1.33 -9.82 -6.01
CA GLU A 49 -0.12 -10.44 -6.57
C GLU A 49 -0.43 -11.80 -7.21
N LEU A 50 -1.26 -12.62 -6.56
CA LEU A 50 -1.68 -13.92 -7.11
C LEU A 50 -2.55 -13.76 -8.36
N MET A 51 -3.43 -12.75 -8.40
CA MET A 51 -4.23 -12.45 -9.60
C MET A 51 -3.33 -12.13 -10.79
N VAL A 52 -2.39 -11.20 -10.60
CA VAL A 52 -1.46 -10.75 -11.63
C VAL A 52 -0.57 -11.90 -12.14
N LYS A 53 -0.17 -12.82 -11.26
CA LYS A 53 0.71 -13.95 -11.62
C LYS A 53 0.00 -15.12 -12.30
N GLN A 54 -1.26 -15.36 -11.96
CA GLN A 54 -1.97 -16.58 -12.38
C GLN A 54 -3.03 -16.33 -13.46
N ASP A 55 -3.14 -15.10 -13.95
CA ASP A 55 -4.20 -14.65 -14.88
C ASP A 55 -5.59 -15.10 -14.41
N ALA A 56 -5.76 -15.16 -13.09
CA ALA A 56 -6.94 -15.73 -12.46
C ALA A 56 -8.04 -14.68 -12.45
N GLU A 57 -9.22 -15.03 -12.96
CA GLU A 57 -10.45 -14.27 -12.71
C GLU A 57 -10.68 -14.23 -11.20
N ALA A 58 -10.29 -13.13 -10.57
CA ALA A 58 -10.41 -13.01 -9.14
C ALA A 58 -11.29 -11.81 -8.81
N SER A 59 -12.34 -12.13 -8.06
CA SER A 59 -13.30 -11.24 -7.42
C SER A 59 -12.67 -10.34 -6.33
N SER A 60 -11.34 -10.28 -6.25
CA SER A 60 -10.63 -9.50 -5.23
C SER A 60 -10.53 -8.05 -5.69
N SER A 61 -11.09 -7.15 -4.92
CA SER A 61 -11.04 -5.72 -5.21
C SER A 61 -9.60 -5.19 -5.10
N LEU A 62 -9.04 -4.73 -6.23
CA LEU A 62 -7.79 -3.95 -6.32
C LEU A 62 -7.90 -2.56 -5.68
N SER A 63 -9.10 -2.14 -5.27
CA SER A 63 -9.42 -0.75 -4.99
C SER A 63 -8.60 -0.17 -3.84
N VAL A 64 -8.29 -0.95 -2.80
CA VAL A 64 -7.49 -0.46 -1.65
C VAL A 64 -6.04 -0.22 -2.04
N ALA A 65 -5.42 -1.18 -2.74
CA ALA A 65 -4.04 -1.07 -3.18
C ALA A 65 -3.87 0.12 -4.14
N VAL A 66 -4.77 0.23 -5.12
CA VAL A 66 -4.79 1.34 -6.08
C VAL A 66 -5.03 2.67 -5.37
N TYR A 67 -5.97 2.74 -4.44
CA TYR A 67 -6.26 3.94 -3.67
C TYR A 67 -5.03 4.48 -2.94
N LEU A 68 -4.34 3.61 -2.19
CA LEU A 68 -3.14 3.99 -1.44
C LEU A 68 -2.01 4.43 -2.38
N VAL A 69 -1.75 3.65 -3.44
CA VAL A 69 -0.75 4.02 -4.45
C VAL A 69 -1.04 5.40 -5.04
N VAL A 70 -2.27 5.67 -5.44
CA VAL A 70 -2.65 6.98 -5.98
C VAL A 70 -2.43 8.08 -4.96
N LYS A 71 -2.80 7.88 -3.69
CA LYS A 71 -2.54 8.87 -2.63
C LYS A 71 -1.04 9.16 -2.45
N TYR A 72 -0.19 8.14 -2.48
CA TYR A 72 1.26 8.34 -2.38
C TYR A 72 1.84 9.04 -3.60
N LEU A 73 1.40 8.68 -4.81
CA LEU A 73 1.84 9.35 -6.03
C LEU A 73 1.39 10.82 -6.06
N MET A 74 0.18 11.11 -5.56
CA MET A 74 -0.29 12.49 -5.35
C MET A 74 0.55 13.25 -4.33
N LEU A 75 0.96 12.60 -3.23
CA LEU A 75 1.85 13.20 -2.23
C LEU A 75 3.22 13.54 -2.84
N LEU A 76 3.74 12.68 -3.72
CA LEU A 76 5.04 12.86 -4.38
C LEU A 76 4.99 13.84 -5.56
N ALA A 77 3.82 14.02 -6.18
CA ALA A 77 3.61 15.00 -7.23
C ALA A 77 3.71 16.42 -6.64
N SER A 78 4.66 17.23 -7.13
CA SER A 78 4.85 18.61 -6.67
C SER A 78 3.53 19.42 -6.73
N PRO A 79 3.29 20.36 -5.78
CA PRO A 79 2.02 21.08 -5.60
C PRO A 79 1.69 22.10 -6.70
N LYS A 80 2.35 22.05 -7.86
CA LYS A 80 2.13 23.00 -8.96
C LYS A 80 1.01 22.52 -9.89
N GLY A 81 -0.23 22.78 -9.44
CA GLY A 81 -1.44 22.85 -10.26
C GLY A 81 -2.19 21.54 -10.47
N ASP A 82 -3.45 21.67 -10.91
CA ASP A 82 -4.40 20.62 -11.30
C ASP A 82 -3.84 19.68 -12.38
N ARG A 83 -2.84 18.88 -12.01
CA ARG A 83 -2.27 17.87 -12.89
C ARG A 83 -3.19 16.67 -12.92
N LYS A 84 -3.75 16.40 -14.10
CA LYS A 84 -4.27 15.08 -14.43
C LYS A 84 -3.13 14.08 -14.31
N ILE A 85 -3.22 13.22 -13.30
CA ILE A 85 -2.29 12.10 -13.10
C ILE A 85 -2.63 11.03 -14.14
N SER A 86 -1.65 10.61 -14.93
CA SER A 86 -1.82 9.62 -15.99
C SER A 86 -0.82 8.49 -15.78
N ILE A 87 -1.22 7.48 -15.01
CA ILE A 87 -0.35 6.36 -14.65
C ILE A 87 -0.56 5.23 -15.68
N PRO A 88 0.48 4.82 -16.43
CA PRO A 88 0.41 3.61 -17.25
C PRO A 88 0.10 2.38 -16.39
N GLU A 89 -0.66 1.41 -16.91
CA GLU A 89 -1.05 0.21 -16.16
C GLU A 89 0.15 -0.54 -15.57
N GLU A 90 1.22 -0.74 -16.35
CA GLU A 90 2.46 -1.36 -15.89
C GLU A 90 3.10 -0.61 -14.71
N SER A 91 3.03 0.73 -14.75
CA SER A 91 3.54 1.60 -13.68
C SER A 91 2.68 1.50 -12.41
N LEU A 92 1.36 1.35 -12.56
CA LEU A 92 0.46 1.11 -11.44
C LEU A 92 0.73 -0.26 -10.79
N ILE A 93 0.90 -1.31 -11.59
CA ILE A 93 1.25 -2.66 -11.10
C ILE A 93 2.59 -2.62 -10.35
N GLN A 94 3.60 -1.96 -10.92
CA GLN A 94 4.90 -1.80 -10.28
C GLN A 94 4.78 -1.07 -8.93
N ALA A 95 3.99 0.00 -8.86
CA ALA A 95 3.76 0.74 -7.63
C ALA A 95 3.04 -0.11 -6.56
N VAL A 96 2.07 -0.94 -6.96
CA VAL A 96 1.41 -1.91 -6.06
C VAL A 96 2.41 -2.95 -5.53
N GLN A 97 3.33 -3.44 -6.37
CA GLN A 97 4.38 -4.37 -5.93
C GLN A 97 5.32 -3.73 -4.90
N ILE A 98 5.72 -2.47 -5.11
CA ILE A 98 6.53 -1.72 -4.13
C ILE A 98 5.79 -1.60 -2.79
N LEU A 99 4.49 -1.29 -2.83
CA LEU A 99 3.66 -1.23 -1.63
C LEU A 99 3.60 -2.59 -0.92
N SER A 100 3.40 -3.69 -1.65
CA SER A 100 3.41 -5.06 -1.11
C SER A 100 4.68 -5.37 -0.34
N ILE A 101 5.83 -5.13 -0.95
CA ILE A 101 7.14 -5.38 -0.33
C ILE A 101 7.32 -4.56 0.94
N THR A 102 6.90 -3.29 0.91
CA THR A 102 7.07 -2.40 2.07
C THR A 102 6.15 -2.80 3.23
N VAL A 103 4.90 -3.15 2.94
CA VAL A 103 3.94 -3.65 3.95
C VAL A 103 4.44 -4.94 4.59
N GLU A 104 4.92 -5.89 3.79
CA GLU A 104 5.48 -7.15 4.31
C GLU A 104 6.69 -6.90 5.22
N ARG A 105 7.60 -5.99 4.82
CA ARG A 105 8.75 -5.62 5.65
C ARG A 105 8.34 -4.98 6.97
N GLU A 106 7.38 -4.08 6.96
CA GLU A 106 6.88 -3.45 8.19
C GLU A 106 6.27 -4.48 9.14
N ILE A 107 5.49 -5.44 8.62
CA ILE A 107 4.96 -6.56 9.42
C ILE A 107 6.09 -7.36 10.04
N VAL A 108 7.09 -7.74 9.24
CA VAL A 108 8.26 -8.49 9.72
C VAL A 108 8.99 -7.70 10.81
N THR A 109 9.24 -6.41 10.59
CA THR A 109 9.88 -5.51 11.55
C THR A 109 9.13 -5.48 12.88
N ARG A 110 7.80 -5.40 12.88
CA ARG A 110 6.99 -5.46 14.10
C ARG A 110 7.05 -6.80 14.81
N ILE A 111 7.07 -7.90 14.05
CA ILE A 111 7.14 -9.25 14.61
C ILE A 111 8.49 -9.51 15.28
N ILE A 112 9.60 -9.12 14.63
CA ILE A 112 10.95 -9.42 15.11
C ILE A 112 11.53 -8.35 16.03
N GLY A 113 10.94 -7.15 16.04
CA GLY A 113 11.41 -6.01 16.84
C GLY A 113 12.67 -5.34 16.32
N VAL A 114 13.01 -5.54 15.04
CA VAL A 114 14.21 -4.99 14.39
C VAL A 114 13.79 -4.11 13.22
N SER A 115 14.12 -2.82 13.31
CA SER A 115 13.80 -1.80 12.32
C SER A 115 15.08 -1.10 11.86
N ASP A 116 15.18 -0.82 10.56
CA ASP A 116 16.18 0.09 10.00
C ASP A 116 15.74 1.57 10.03
N GLN A 117 14.53 1.84 10.58
CA GLN A 117 13.86 3.14 10.68
C GLN A 117 13.58 3.86 9.35
N ASN A 118 13.85 3.21 8.21
CA ASN A 118 13.83 3.84 6.89
C ASN A 118 12.77 3.23 5.94
N GLY A 119 11.89 2.36 6.43
CA GLY A 119 10.88 1.66 5.61
C GLY A 119 9.99 2.60 4.79
N ASP A 120 9.52 3.69 5.40
CA ASP A 120 8.68 4.68 4.71
C ASP A 120 9.48 5.51 3.69
N GLU A 121 10.72 5.86 4.00
CA GLU A 121 11.60 6.58 3.07
C GLU A 121 11.93 5.71 1.86
N TYR A 122 12.15 4.40 2.07
CA TYR A 122 12.32 3.43 1.01
C TYR A 122 11.09 3.38 0.09
N LEU A 123 9.88 3.29 0.65
CA LEU A 123 8.63 3.32 -0.12
C LEU A 123 8.53 4.57 -0.97
N LEU A 124 8.67 5.75 -0.36
CA LEU A 124 8.53 7.02 -1.07
C LEU A 124 9.60 7.19 -2.15
N SER A 125 10.84 6.80 -1.86
CA SER A 125 11.94 6.87 -2.83
C SER A 125 11.76 5.91 -4.00
N ALA A 126 11.27 4.69 -3.74
CA ALA A 126 10.95 3.73 -4.79
C ALA A 126 9.77 4.23 -5.66
N LEU A 127 8.73 4.79 -5.04
CA LEU A 127 7.59 5.35 -5.77
C LEU A 127 7.93 6.57 -6.62
N ARG A 128 8.96 7.37 -6.27
CA ARG A 128 9.46 8.46 -7.12
C ARG A 128 10.01 7.99 -8.47
N THR A 129 10.36 6.70 -8.59
CA THR A 129 10.85 6.12 -9.86
C THR A 129 9.72 5.71 -10.80
N ILE A 130 8.47 5.71 -10.31
CA ILE A 130 7.28 5.36 -11.10
C ILE A 130 6.97 6.50 -12.06
N LYS A 131 6.65 6.15 -13.31
CA LYS A 131 6.21 7.09 -14.34
C LYS A 131 4.74 7.45 -14.10
N VAL A 132 4.45 8.75 -14.00
CA VAL A 132 3.14 9.33 -13.66
C VAL A 132 2.80 10.47 -14.62
#